data_AF-A0A2A2VPZ2-F1
#
_entry.id   AF-A0A2A2VPZ2-F1
#
_cell.length_a   1.000
_cell.length_b   1.000
_cell.length_c   1.000
_cell.angle_alpha   90.00
_cell.angle_beta   90.00
_cell.angle_gamma   90.00
#
_symmetry.space_group_name_H-M   'P 1'
#
loop_
_entity.id
_entity.type
_entity.pdbx_description
1 polymer ?
#
loop_
_entity_poly.entity_id
_entity_poly.type
_entity_poly.pdbx_seq_one_letter_code
_entity_poly.pdbx_strand_id
1 'polypeptide(L)'
;MSDDFKSLVNGLYDLLLPVTDAELRKRAVKSALVMLGEDPGFVEQKQQPKGGGSSSAHHADDDGGADHNAKAARWMERNKISAEQIGHVFHVDGETVEIIADKIPGAKQGEKVINTYVLVGIRELFRTGEPRFADELARTECERMGTHGKTNHATYLKTPGKALTGSVKAGWTLTVPGLTAGAELVKELAGES
;
A
#
# COMPACT_ATOMS: atom_id res chain seq x y z
N MET A 1 -9.34 19.09 16.86
CA MET A 1 -8.69 18.87 15.55
C MET A 1 -9.01 17.44 15.17
N SER A 2 -9.46 17.19 13.95
CA SER A 2 -9.75 15.81 13.53
C SER A 2 -8.41 15.07 13.48
N ASP A 3 -8.29 13.96 14.21
CA ASP A 3 -7.17 13.02 14.13
C ASP A 3 -7.22 12.25 12.80
N ASP A 4 -7.30 12.98 11.69
CA ASP A 4 -7.27 12.42 10.35
C ASP A 4 -5.82 12.17 9.97
N PHE A 5 -5.41 10.90 10.03
CA PHE A 5 -4.07 10.44 9.70
C PHE A 5 -3.59 10.98 8.35
N LYS A 6 -4.49 11.07 7.36
CA LYS A 6 -4.19 11.62 6.04
C LYS A 6 -3.78 13.10 6.10
N SER A 7 -4.57 13.94 6.78
CA SER A 7 -4.23 15.35 6.96
C SER A 7 -2.89 15.53 7.67
N LEU A 8 -2.54 14.64 8.60
CA LEU A 8 -1.26 14.68 9.31
C LEU A 8 -0.09 14.31 8.38
N VAL A 9 -0.20 13.22 7.63
CA VAL A 9 0.84 12.76 6.68
C VAL A 9 1.07 13.81 5.60
N ASN A 10 0.01 14.38 5.02
CA ASN A 10 0.14 15.42 4.00
C ASN A 10 0.80 16.69 4.55
N GLY A 11 0.41 17.12 5.75
CA GLY A 11 1.06 18.25 6.41
C GLY A 11 2.55 18.00 6.71
N LEU A 12 2.89 16.78 7.12
CA LEU A 12 4.28 16.38 7.33
C LEU A 12 5.07 16.33 6.02
N TYR A 13 4.47 15.80 4.96
CA TYR A 13 5.08 15.77 3.62
C TYR A 13 5.39 17.19 3.12
N ASP A 14 4.42 18.11 3.19
CA ASP A 14 4.60 19.50 2.74
C ASP A 14 5.72 20.22 3.49
N LEU A 15 5.89 19.92 4.79
CA LEU A 15 6.97 20.47 5.61
C LEU A 15 8.34 19.88 5.28
N LEU A 16 8.39 18.61 4.89
CA LEU A 16 9.63 17.90 4.59
C LEU A 16 10.05 18.03 3.11
N LEU A 17 9.12 18.28 2.20
CA LEU A 17 9.35 18.46 0.76
C LEU A 17 10.48 19.46 0.42
N PRO A 18 10.55 20.66 1.02
CA PRO A 18 11.61 21.62 0.72
C PRO A 18 12.99 21.22 1.28
N VAL A 19 13.06 20.22 2.16
CA VAL A 19 14.32 19.76 2.78
C VAL A 19 14.96 18.71 1.89
N THR A 20 16.08 19.08 1.25
CA THR A 20 16.80 18.20 0.32
C THR A 20 17.68 17.15 1.00
N ASP A 21 18.08 17.39 2.26
CA ASP A 21 18.89 16.48 3.06
C ASP A 21 18.00 15.40 3.71
N ALA A 22 18.16 14.15 3.26
CA ALA A 22 17.41 13.01 3.77
C ALA A 22 17.67 12.71 5.25
N GLU A 23 18.91 12.88 5.72
CA GLU A 23 19.25 12.64 7.13
C GLU A 23 18.69 13.74 8.03
N LEU A 24 18.66 14.98 7.52
CA LEU A 24 18.00 16.08 8.21
C LEU A 24 16.49 15.85 8.35
N ARG A 25 15.82 15.36 7.31
CA ARG A 25 14.39 15.00 7.37
C ARG A 25 14.11 13.93 8.43
N LYS A 26 14.88 12.84 8.42
CA LYS A 26 14.76 11.77 9.41
C LYS A 26 14.98 12.28 10.84
N ARG A 27 16.03 13.09 11.05
CA ARG A 27 16.34 13.68 12.36
C ARG A 27 15.25 14.64 12.84
N ALA A 28 14.66 15.42 11.94
CA ALA A 28 13.55 16.33 12.28
C ALA A 28 12.32 15.55 12.76
N VAL A 29 11.92 14.49 12.04
CA VAL A 29 10.81 13.60 12.45
C VAL A 29 11.13 12.93 13.78
N LYS A 30 12.35 12.38 13.95
CA LYS A 30 12.79 11.75 15.21
C LYS A 30 12.70 12.73 16.39
N SER A 31 13.17 13.96 16.20
CA SER A 31 13.16 14.98 17.25
C SER A 31 11.74 15.38 17.63
N ALA A 32 10.82 15.47 16.65
CA ALA A 32 9.41 15.75 16.92
C ALA A 32 8.75 14.65 17.76
N LEU A 33 9.01 13.37 17.46
CA LEU A 33 8.51 12.23 18.24
C LEU A 33 9.05 12.25 19.68
N VAL A 34 10.34 12.52 19.87
CA VAL A 34 10.93 12.68 21.22
C VAL A 34 10.30 13.83 21.99
N MET A 35 10.02 14.97 21.34
CA MET A 35 9.34 16.10 21.98
C MET A 35 7.90 15.79 22.42
N LEU A 36 7.25 14.83 21.75
CA LEU A 36 5.94 14.31 22.12
C LEU A 36 6.02 13.24 23.22
N GLY A 37 7.22 12.86 23.65
CA GLY A 37 7.46 11.82 24.66
C GLY A 37 7.41 10.40 24.11
N GLU A 38 7.44 10.25 22.78
CA GLU A 38 7.51 8.96 22.10
C GLU A 38 8.98 8.55 21.93
N ASP A 39 9.28 7.26 22.07
CA ASP A 39 10.60 6.73 21.72
C ASP A 39 10.57 6.29 20.26
N PRO A 40 11.14 7.07 19.32
CA PRO A 40 11.24 6.69 17.93
C PRO A 40 12.29 5.59 17.81
N GLY A 41 11.89 4.35 18.11
CA GLY A 41 12.68 3.11 18.02
C GLY A 41 13.15 2.74 16.60
N PHE A 42 13.40 3.71 15.73
CA PHE A 42 14.11 3.50 14.48
C PHE A 42 15.56 3.19 14.82
N VAL A 43 15.94 1.93 14.58
CA VAL A 43 17.28 1.40 14.74
C VAL A 43 18.27 2.31 14.00
N GLU A 44 18.98 3.12 14.77
CA GLU A 44 20.10 3.93 14.31
C GLU A 44 21.19 2.94 13.91
N GLN A 45 21.36 2.68 12.61
CA GLN A 45 22.48 1.88 12.10
C GLN A 45 23.79 2.60 12.44
N LYS A 46 24.32 2.32 13.62
CA LYS A 46 25.68 2.66 14.01
C LYS A 46 26.64 1.85 13.15
N GLN A 47 27.24 2.51 12.16
CA GLN A 47 28.44 2.01 11.51
C GLN A 47 29.57 1.90 12.55
N GLN A 48 30.14 0.70 12.72
CA GLN A 48 31.44 0.51 13.38
C GLN A 48 32.24 -0.60 12.63
N PRO A 49 33.58 -0.50 12.53
CA PRO A 49 34.33 -1.13 11.43
C PRO A 49 34.99 -2.49 11.76
N LYS A 50 35.16 -3.29 10.69
CA LYS A 50 36.15 -4.33 10.34
C LYS A 50 36.68 -5.33 11.40
N GLY A 51 36.56 -6.63 11.06
CA GLY A 51 37.68 -7.58 11.24
C GLY A 51 37.32 -9.05 11.50
N GLY A 52 37.42 -9.89 10.45
CA GLY A 52 38.03 -11.24 10.50
C GLY A 52 37.31 -12.43 11.18
N GLY A 53 36.98 -13.46 10.38
CA GLY A 53 37.12 -14.87 10.81
C GLY A 53 35.87 -15.75 10.85
N SER A 54 35.58 -16.43 9.73
CA SER A 54 34.94 -17.75 9.55
C SER A 54 34.37 -18.50 10.78
N SER A 55 33.06 -18.80 10.82
CA SER A 55 32.48 -20.10 10.40
C SER A 55 31.05 -20.30 10.89
N SER A 56 30.24 -20.90 10.00
CA SER A 56 29.05 -21.72 10.24
C SER A 56 27.77 -21.11 10.84
N ALA A 57 26.73 -21.23 10.00
CA ALA A 57 25.33 -21.53 10.31
C ALA A 57 24.44 -20.44 10.92
N HIS A 58 23.37 -20.19 10.16
CA HIS A 58 22.11 -19.55 10.54
C HIS A 58 22.19 -18.14 11.14
N HIS A 59 21.87 -17.16 10.30
CA HIS A 59 20.78 -16.25 10.64
C HIS A 59 20.17 -15.68 9.36
N ALA A 60 18.86 -15.54 9.40
CA ALA A 60 18.05 -14.94 8.36
C ALA A 60 18.62 -13.58 7.95
N ASP A 61 18.73 -13.37 6.64
CA ASP A 61 18.87 -12.03 6.09
C ASP A 61 17.56 -11.28 6.41
N ASP A 62 17.61 -10.56 7.52
CA ASP A 62 16.69 -9.51 7.97
C ASP A 62 16.88 -8.32 7.01
N ASP A 63 16.25 -8.43 5.83
CA ASP A 63 16.01 -7.31 4.95
C ASP A 63 14.84 -6.53 5.55
N GLY A 64 15.12 -5.35 6.11
CA GLY A 64 14.13 -4.42 6.67
C GLY A 64 13.20 -3.79 5.62
N GLY A 65 12.78 -4.56 4.62
CA GLY A 65 11.59 -4.30 3.83
C GLY A 65 10.39 -4.81 4.61
N ALA A 66 9.31 -4.03 4.65
CA ALA A 66 8.04 -4.43 5.25
C ALA A 66 7.77 -5.92 4.98
N ASP A 67 7.50 -6.71 6.04
CA ASP A 67 7.27 -8.16 5.99
C ASP A 67 6.09 -8.48 5.04
N HIS A 68 6.37 -8.47 3.75
CA HIS A 68 5.39 -8.71 2.73
C HIS A 68 5.14 -10.21 2.72
N ASN A 69 3.87 -10.60 2.68
CA ASN A 69 3.54 -11.99 2.44
C ASN A 69 4.32 -12.50 1.22
N ALA A 70 4.96 -13.67 1.32
CA ALA A 70 5.83 -14.20 0.26
C ALA A 70 5.15 -14.26 -1.13
N LYS A 71 3.82 -14.37 -1.19
CA LYS A 71 3.06 -14.29 -2.45
C LYS A 71 2.97 -12.86 -3.00
N ALA A 72 2.86 -11.85 -2.15
CA ALA A 72 2.89 -10.44 -2.52
C ALA A 72 4.26 -10.04 -3.07
N ALA A 73 5.35 -10.45 -2.40
CA ALA A 73 6.72 -10.23 -2.88
C ALA A 73 6.94 -10.81 -4.29
N ARG A 74 6.50 -12.06 -4.53
CA ARG A 74 6.55 -12.69 -5.87
C ARG A 74 5.68 -11.98 -6.91
N TRP A 75 4.55 -11.41 -6.48
CA TRP A 75 3.71 -10.61 -7.38
C TRP A 75 4.40 -9.31 -7.76
N MET A 76 5.06 -8.62 -6.81
CA MET A 76 5.85 -7.42 -7.09
C MET A 76 6.99 -7.71 -8.06
N GLU A 77 7.79 -8.74 -7.78
CA GLU A 77 8.93 -9.15 -8.63
C GLU A 77 8.49 -9.40 -10.08
N ARG A 78 7.45 -10.21 -10.27
CA ARG A 78 6.91 -10.55 -11.59
C ARG A 78 6.40 -9.33 -12.37
N ASN A 79 5.86 -8.34 -11.68
CA ASN A 79 5.30 -7.14 -12.30
C ASN A 79 6.28 -5.96 -12.33
N LYS A 80 7.49 -6.15 -11.81
CA LYS A 80 8.56 -5.14 -11.68
C LYS A 80 8.10 -3.92 -10.87
N ILE A 81 7.47 -4.18 -9.72
CA ILE A 81 7.02 -3.13 -8.80
C ILE A 81 8.02 -3.02 -7.65
N SER A 82 8.52 -1.82 -7.39
CA SER A 82 9.41 -1.54 -6.26
C SER A 82 8.63 -1.33 -4.96
N ALA A 83 9.30 -1.48 -3.81
CA ALA A 83 8.71 -1.17 -2.51
C ALA A 83 8.32 0.31 -2.38
N GLU A 84 9.08 1.21 -3.04
CA GLU A 84 8.76 2.64 -3.11
C GLU A 84 7.42 2.89 -3.82
N GLN A 85 7.19 2.23 -4.96
CA GLN A 85 5.91 2.32 -5.67
C GLN A 85 4.74 1.80 -4.84
N ILE A 86 4.94 0.72 -4.08
CA ILE A 86 3.95 0.25 -3.11
C ILE A 86 3.70 1.30 -2.04
N GLY A 87 4.74 1.93 -1.51
CA GLY A 87 4.66 2.99 -0.50
C GLY A 87 3.91 4.24 -0.96
N HIS A 88 3.74 4.48 -2.26
CA HIS A 88 2.87 5.55 -2.79
C HIS A 88 1.38 5.20 -2.76
N VAL A 89 1.04 3.92 -2.76
CA VAL A 89 -0.34 3.43 -2.90
C VAL A 89 -0.87 2.83 -1.61
N PHE A 90 0.01 2.17 -0.85
CA PHE A 90 -0.32 1.45 0.36
C PHE A 90 0.59 1.85 1.51
N HIS A 91 -0.01 1.98 2.69
CA HIS A 91 0.73 1.95 3.95
C HIS A 91 0.69 0.52 4.48
N VAL A 92 1.87 -0.07 4.69
CA VAL A 92 2.03 -1.43 5.23
C VAL A 92 2.70 -1.30 6.59
N ASP A 93 1.97 -1.64 7.65
CA ASP A 93 2.44 -1.65 9.04
C ASP A 93 2.09 -3.00 9.68
N GLY A 94 3.07 -3.90 9.74
CA GLY A 94 2.90 -5.28 10.20
C GLY A 94 1.77 -6.00 9.47
N GLU A 95 0.72 -6.37 10.21
CA GLU A 95 -0.46 -7.05 9.67
C GLU A 95 -1.52 -6.08 9.08
N THR A 96 -1.29 -4.77 9.17
CA THR A 96 -2.21 -3.76 8.66
C THR A 96 -1.73 -3.25 7.32
N VAL A 97 -2.60 -3.33 6.32
CA VAL A 97 -2.36 -2.74 4.99
C VAL A 97 -3.52 -1.80 4.71
N GLU A 98 -3.22 -0.54 4.38
CA GLU A 98 -4.22 0.49 4.06
C GLU A 98 -3.91 1.14 2.73
N ILE A 99 -4.95 1.54 1.98
CA ILE A 99 -4.78 2.27 0.72
C ILE A 99 -4.63 3.76 1.07
N ILE A 100 -3.50 4.36 0.69
CA ILE A 100 -3.22 5.79 0.94
C ILE A 100 -3.25 6.64 -0.33
N ALA A 101 -3.44 6.03 -1.51
CA ALA A 101 -3.59 6.74 -2.77
C ALA A 101 -4.67 7.83 -2.68
N ASP A 102 -4.41 9.00 -3.28
CA ASP A 102 -5.31 10.16 -3.18
C ASP A 102 -6.56 10.06 -4.04
N LYS A 103 -6.43 9.49 -5.24
CA LYS A 103 -7.50 9.40 -6.21
C LYS A 103 -7.37 8.11 -6.99
N ILE A 104 -8.49 7.43 -7.20
CA ILE A 104 -8.52 6.23 -8.03
C ILE A 104 -8.52 6.61 -9.51
N PRO A 105 -7.59 6.07 -10.32
CA PRO A 105 -7.59 6.22 -11.76
C PRO A 105 -8.86 5.71 -12.43
N GLY A 106 -9.18 6.24 -13.60
CA GLY A 106 -10.32 5.81 -14.41
C GLY A 106 -11.11 6.99 -14.97
N ALA A 107 -11.50 6.87 -16.24
CA ALA A 107 -12.21 7.90 -16.98
C ALA A 107 -13.67 8.04 -16.52
N LYS A 108 -14.29 6.91 -16.13
CA LYS A 108 -15.71 6.85 -15.76
C LYS A 108 -15.88 6.33 -14.33
N GLN A 109 -17.01 6.66 -13.71
CA GLN A 109 -17.31 6.22 -12.34
C GLN A 109 -17.24 4.70 -12.17
N GLY A 110 -17.78 3.94 -13.13
CA GLY A 110 -17.73 2.47 -13.07
C GLY A 110 -16.31 1.92 -13.09
N GLU A 111 -15.42 2.52 -13.87
CA GLU A 111 -14.01 2.14 -13.92
C GLU A 111 -13.30 2.44 -12.60
N LYS A 112 -13.55 3.61 -12.01
CA LYS A 112 -13.04 3.94 -10.67
C LYS A 112 -13.51 2.96 -9.61
N VAL A 113 -14.77 2.52 -9.66
CA VAL A 113 -15.28 1.48 -8.74
C VAL A 113 -14.51 0.17 -8.93
N ILE A 114 -14.36 -0.31 -10.16
CA ILE A 114 -13.61 -1.54 -10.43
C ILE A 114 -12.14 -1.41 -10.00
N ASN A 115 -11.49 -0.29 -10.28
CA ASN A 115 -10.11 -0.04 -9.87
C ASN A 115 -9.97 0.02 -8.34
N THR A 116 -10.96 0.57 -7.64
CA THR A 116 -10.99 0.52 -6.16
C THR A 116 -11.04 -0.92 -5.67
N TYR A 117 -11.91 -1.76 -6.25
CA TYR A 117 -12.00 -3.18 -5.92
C TYR A 117 -10.69 -3.92 -6.22
N VAL A 118 -10.01 -3.55 -7.30
CA VAL A 118 -8.71 -4.13 -7.64
C VAL A 118 -7.67 -3.78 -6.58
N LEU A 119 -7.57 -2.52 -6.15
CA LEU A 119 -6.65 -2.11 -5.09
C LEU A 119 -6.97 -2.77 -3.75
N VAL A 120 -8.24 -2.98 -3.41
CA VAL A 120 -8.61 -3.77 -2.22
C VAL A 120 -8.14 -5.21 -2.34
N GLY A 121 -8.24 -5.82 -3.52
CA GLY A 121 -7.67 -7.14 -3.76
C GLY A 121 -6.15 -7.20 -3.61
N ILE A 122 -5.43 -6.16 -4.04
CA ILE A 122 -3.98 -6.06 -3.83
C ILE A 122 -3.67 -5.85 -2.34
N ARG A 123 -4.40 -4.98 -1.64
CA ARG A 123 -4.29 -4.83 -0.17
C ARG A 123 -4.39 -6.18 0.54
N GLU A 124 -5.40 -7.00 0.21
CA GLU A 124 -5.57 -8.31 0.83
C GLU A 124 -4.49 -9.32 0.42
N LEU A 125 -3.93 -9.21 -0.78
CA LEU A 125 -2.76 -9.99 -1.18
C LEU A 125 -1.56 -9.70 -0.27
N PHE A 126 -1.31 -8.43 0.07
CA PHE A 126 -0.24 -8.05 0.98
C PHE A 126 -0.54 -8.50 2.41
N ARG A 127 -1.79 -8.34 2.86
CA ARG A 127 -2.21 -8.68 4.22
C ARG A 127 -2.26 -10.17 4.51
N THR A 128 -2.77 -10.97 3.58
CA THR A 128 -3.10 -12.40 3.82
C THR A 128 -2.36 -13.36 2.88
N GLY A 129 -1.78 -12.85 1.79
CA GLY A 129 -1.26 -13.67 0.71
C GLY A 129 -2.33 -14.13 -0.29
N GLU A 130 -3.60 -13.76 -0.10
CA GLU A 130 -4.68 -14.09 -1.03
C GLU A 130 -5.42 -12.82 -1.46
N PRO A 131 -5.62 -12.59 -2.77
CA PRO A 131 -6.31 -11.41 -3.24
C PRO A 131 -7.84 -11.58 -3.17
N ARG A 132 -8.34 -12.02 -2.02
CA ARG A 132 -9.74 -12.34 -1.77
C ARG A 132 -10.29 -11.47 -0.65
N PHE A 133 -11.46 -10.88 -0.86
CA PHE A 133 -12.07 -9.92 0.05
C PHE A 133 -13.60 -10.00 0.07
N ALA A 134 -14.20 -9.51 1.15
CA ALA A 134 -15.64 -9.32 1.24
C ALA A 134 -16.08 -8.06 0.46
N ASP A 135 -17.30 -8.05 -0.07
CA ASP A 135 -17.82 -6.90 -0.83
C ASP A 135 -17.86 -5.62 0.01
N GLU A 136 -18.22 -5.76 1.28
CA GLU A 136 -18.31 -4.66 2.24
C GLU A 136 -16.98 -3.91 2.40
N LEU A 137 -15.85 -4.61 2.32
CA LEU A 137 -14.52 -4.00 2.43
C LEU A 137 -14.27 -3.05 1.27
N ALA A 138 -14.56 -3.48 0.04
CA ALA A 138 -14.39 -2.66 -1.14
C ALA A 138 -15.42 -1.54 -1.27
N ARG A 139 -16.64 -1.74 -0.75
CA ARG A 139 -17.66 -0.67 -0.70
C ARG A 139 -17.28 0.43 0.27
N THR A 140 -16.81 0.06 1.46
CA THR A 140 -16.27 1.01 2.44
C THR A 140 -15.17 1.85 1.82
N GLU A 141 -14.27 1.20 1.07
CA GLU A 141 -13.19 1.88 0.36
C GLU A 141 -13.71 2.81 -0.74
N CYS A 142 -14.71 2.38 -1.51
CA CYS A 142 -15.34 3.23 -2.51
C CYS A 142 -16.01 4.47 -1.90
N GLU A 143 -16.60 4.34 -0.71
CA GLU A 143 -17.19 5.46 0.02
C GLU A 143 -16.12 6.42 0.51
N ARG A 144 -15.05 5.90 1.13
CA ARG A 144 -13.89 6.67 1.59
C ARG A 144 -13.24 7.46 0.44
N MET A 145 -13.13 6.84 -0.74
CA MET A 145 -12.49 7.43 -1.92
C MET A 145 -13.43 8.27 -2.79
N GLY A 146 -14.70 8.42 -2.41
CA GLY A 146 -15.70 9.15 -3.20
C GLY A 146 -16.01 8.50 -4.56
N THR A 147 -15.65 7.23 -4.76
CA THR A 147 -15.95 6.46 -5.97
C THR A 147 -17.30 5.73 -5.86
N HIS A 148 -17.97 5.78 -4.71
CA HIS A 148 -19.26 5.14 -4.50
C HIS A 148 -20.41 5.81 -5.29
N GLY A 149 -20.75 5.24 -6.45
CA GLY A 149 -21.95 5.63 -7.19
C GLY A 149 -23.21 5.05 -6.56
N LYS A 150 -23.83 5.73 -5.58
CA LYS A 150 -25.01 5.27 -4.81
C LYS A 150 -26.11 4.61 -5.66
N THR A 151 -26.38 5.13 -6.85
CA THR A 151 -27.43 4.63 -7.75
C THR A 151 -27.00 3.44 -8.62
N ASN A 152 -25.71 3.33 -8.96
CA ASN A 152 -25.22 2.43 -10.01
C ASN A 152 -24.14 1.44 -9.55
N HIS A 153 -23.78 1.43 -8.27
CA HIS A 153 -22.69 0.59 -7.76
C HIS A 153 -22.87 -0.90 -8.10
N ALA A 154 -24.07 -1.43 -7.83
CA ALA A 154 -24.41 -2.81 -8.17
C ALA A 154 -24.37 -3.07 -9.69
N THR A 155 -24.70 -2.07 -10.51
CA THR A 155 -24.66 -2.17 -11.97
C THR A 155 -23.22 -2.28 -12.49
N TYR A 156 -22.28 -1.53 -11.92
CA TYR A 156 -20.87 -1.63 -12.31
C TYR A 156 -20.28 -3.01 -11.98
N LEU A 157 -20.72 -3.63 -10.89
CA LEU A 157 -20.27 -4.96 -10.46
C LEU A 157 -20.98 -6.14 -11.13
N LYS A 158 -22.02 -5.91 -11.96
CA LYS A 158 -22.61 -6.97 -12.80
C LYS A 158 -21.68 -7.41 -13.91
N THR A 159 -20.76 -6.54 -14.33
CA THR A 159 -19.81 -6.83 -15.40
C THR A 159 -18.45 -6.22 -15.04
N PRO A 160 -17.76 -6.76 -14.02
CA PRO A 160 -16.45 -6.27 -13.60
C PRO A 160 -15.33 -6.60 -14.60
N GLY A 161 -15.70 -6.97 -15.83
CA GLY A 161 -14.81 -7.47 -16.86
C GLY A 161 -14.13 -8.77 -16.45
N LYS A 162 -12.85 -8.89 -16.79
CA LYS A 162 -12.03 -10.06 -16.46
C LYS A 162 -11.27 -9.90 -15.14
N ALA A 163 -11.36 -8.75 -14.46
CA ALA A 163 -10.51 -8.44 -13.31
C ALA A 163 -10.93 -9.17 -12.03
N LEU A 164 -12.23 -9.41 -11.86
CA LEU A 164 -12.81 -9.97 -10.64
C LEU A 164 -13.62 -11.22 -10.98
N THR A 165 -13.62 -12.17 -10.04
CA THR A 165 -14.58 -13.27 -9.99
C THR A 165 -15.24 -13.30 -8.61
N GLY A 166 -16.44 -13.86 -8.52
CA GLY A 166 -17.20 -13.94 -7.28
C GLY A 166 -18.52 -13.19 -7.33
N SER A 167 -19.01 -12.80 -6.16
CA SER A 167 -20.29 -12.09 -6.01
C SER A 167 -20.34 -11.38 -4.66
N VAL A 168 -21.29 -10.46 -4.50
CA VAL A 168 -21.55 -9.77 -3.22
C VAL A 168 -21.63 -10.75 -2.04
N LYS A 169 -22.35 -11.87 -2.20
CA LYS A 169 -22.53 -12.86 -1.13
C LYS A 169 -21.28 -13.72 -0.87
N ALA A 170 -20.51 -14.02 -1.91
CA ALA A 170 -19.36 -14.92 -1.82
C ALA A 170 -18.03 -14.19 -1.56
N GLY A 171 -18.05 -12.86 -1.61
CA GLY A 171 -16.86 -12.04 -1.76
C GLY A 171 -16.31 -12.08 -3.18
N TRP A 172 -15.23 -11.34 -3.36
CA TRP A 172 -14.55 -11.16 -4.63
C TRP A 172 -13.12 -11.67 -4.53
N THR A 173 -12.61 -12.16 -5.66
CA THR A 173 -11.20 -12.55 -5.81
C THR A 173 -10.65 -11.93 -7.07
N LEU A 174 -9.42 -11.40 -7.01
CA LEU A 174 -8.73 -11.00 -8.23
C LEU A 174 -8.37 -12.22 -9.07
N THR A 175 -8.69 -12.15 -10.35
CA THR A 175 -8.21 -13.10 -11.34
C THR A 175 -6.76 -12.76 -11.72
N VAL A 176 -6.13 -13.60 -12.56
CA VAL A 176 -4.82 -13.26 -13.14
C VAL A 176 -4.85 -11.93 -13.91
N PRO A 177 -5.82 -11.67 -14.82
CA PRO A 177 -5.98 -10.34 -15.43
C PRO A 177 -6.18 -9.21 -14.41
N GLY A 178 -6.89 -9.46 -13.30
CA GLY A 178 -7.08 -8.48 -12.23
C GLY A 178 -5.78 -8.14 -11.50
N LEU A 179 -4.94 -9.14 -11.24
CA LEU A 179 -3.61 -8.95 -10.64
C LEU A 179 -2.68 -8.16 -11.57
N THR A 180 -2.77 -8.36 -12.88
CA THR A 180 -2.05 -7.53 -13.85
C THR A 180 -2.58 -6.11 -13.88
N ALA A 181 -3.91 -5.92 -13.90
CA ALA A 181 -4.50 -4.59 -13.84
C ALA A 181 -4.12 -3.85 -12.54
N GLY A 182 -4.05 -4.55 -11.41
CA GLY A 182 -3.58 -3.99 -10.14
C GLY A 182 -2.14 -3.52 -10.18
N ALA A 183 -1.28 -4.22 -10.93
CA ALA A 183 0.11 -3.81 -11.10
C ALA A 183 0.23 -2.51 -11.89
N GLU A 184 -0.53 -2.39 -12.98
CA GLU A 184 -0.55 -1.18 -13.80
C GLU A 184 -1.15 0.01 -13.03
N LEU A 185 -2.17 -0.22 -12.20
CA LEU A 185 -2.70 0.82 -11.31
C LEU A 185 -1.67 1.32 -10.30
N VAL A 186 -0.85 0.42 -9.74
CA VAL A 186 0.21 0.84 -8.81
C VAL A 186 1.24 1.72 -9.51
N LYS A 187 1.67 1.35 -10.72
CA LYS A 187 2.62 2.14 -11.51
C LYS A 187 2.05 3.51 -11.88
N GLU A 188 0.81 3.55 -12.36
CA GLU A 188 0.13 4.80 -12.70
C GLU A 188 0.03 5.73 -11.48
N LEU A 189 -0.34 5.19 -10.32
CA LEU A 189 -0.44 5.95 -9.07
C LEU A 189 0.91 6.41 -8.52
N ALA A 190 1.98 5.65 -8.78
CA ALA A 190 3.35 6.03 -8.43
C ALA A 190 3.97 7.04 -9.43
N GLY A 191 3.26 7.44 -10.48
CA GLY A 191 3.71 8.43 -11.46
C GLY A 191 4.52 7.86 -12.63
N GLU A 192 4.54 6.53 -12.80
CA GLU A 192 5.11 5.87 -13.97
C GLU A 192 3.99 5.63 -15.00
N SER A 193 3.93 6.50 -16.02
CA SER A 193 3.02 6.40 -17.18
C SER A 193 3.78 6.04 -18.46
#